data_AF-A0A094S6A9-F1
#
_entry.id   AF-A0A094S6A9-F1
#
_cell.length_a   1.000
_cell.length_b   1.000
_cell.length_c   1.000
_cell.angle_alpha   90.00
_cell.angle_beta   90.00
_cell.angle_gamma   90.00
#
_symmetry.space_group_name_H-M   'P 1'
#
loop_
_entity.id
_entity.type
_entity.pdbx_description
1 polymer ?
#
loop_
_entity_poly.entity_id
_entity_poly.type
_entity_poly.pdbx_seq_one_letter_code
_entity_poly.pdbx_strand_id
1 'polypeptide(L)'
;MAIKVAKFRDVANGLQPGQFAVGDHESVNSLNDLDPKYKMLVDKPFACTMAVMGSDGRPNLTPMWFDYDGDKVLVNVASQRTKTKWIRKTPQITILIMNPENMYHWMSMKVTVEREISEDDPKEGTAVTEHLNKIWRKYIVDGGDTYGLRDPSIDERRVLFVCKIDKIATFGQP
;
A
#
# COMPACT_ATOMS: atom_id res chain seq x y z
N MET A 1 0.99 -2.50 -17.71
CA MET A 1 1.67 -3.82 -17.81
C MET A 1 0.85 -4.80 -16.98
N ALA A 2 0.72 -6.06 -17.36
CA ALA A 2 -0.06 -7.02 -16.56
C ALA A 2 0.63 -7.33 -15.21
N ILE A 3 -0.10 -7.20 -14.11
CA ILE A 3 0.33 -7.51 -12.75
C ILE A 3 0.10 -8.99 -12.49
N LYS A 4 1.14 -9.71 -12.09
CA LYS A 4 1.04 -11.13 -11.72
C LYS A 4 0.53 -11.28 -10.29
N VAL A 5 -0.50 -12.10 -10.11
CA VAL A 5 -1.09 -12.42 -8.81
C VAL A 5 -0.89 -13.91 -8.54
N ALA A 6 -0.16 -14.23 -7.48
CA ALA A 6 -0.01 -15.61 -6.99
C ALA A 6 -1.12 -15.93 -5.99
N LYS A 7 -1.91 -16.97 -6.28
CA LYS A 7 -3.06 -17.37 -5.46
C LYS A 7 -2.66 -18.56 -4.62
N PHE A 8 -2.54 -18.36 -3.31
CA PHE A 8 -2.22 -19.43 -2.39
C PHE A 8 -3.45 -20.30 -2.13
N ARG A 9 -3.26 -21.61 -1.97
CA ARG A 9 -4.33 -22.53 -1.58
C ARG A 9 -4.69 -22.28 -0.11
N ASP A 10 -5.86 -21.68 0.11
CA ASP A 10 -6.38 -21.40 1.44
C ASP A 10 -7.06 -22.63 2.07
N VAL A 11 -7.53 -22.46 3.30
CA VAL A 11 -8.19 -23.52 4.09
C VAL A 11 -9.62 -23.14 4.50
N ALA A 12 -10.23 -22.14 3.84
CA ALA A 12 -11.56 -21.66 4.19
C ALA A 12 -12.65 -22.73 3.98
N ASN A 13 -12.42 -23.68 3.07
CA ASN A 13 -13.32 -24.80 2.77
C ASN A 13 -12.79 -26.15 3.30
N GLY A 14 -11.89 -26.13 4.28
CA GLY A 14 -11.27 -27.33 4.86
C GLY A 14 -9.86 -27.62 4.32
N LEU A 15 -9.25 -28.70 4.85
CA LEU A 15 -7.88 -29.10 4.52
C LEU A 15 -7.80 -29.67 3.10
N GLN A 16 -6.68 -29.43 2.43
CA GLN A 16 -6.42 -29.93 1.08
C GLN A 16 -4.92 -30.20 0.83
N PRO A 17 -4.57 -31.11 -0.10
CA PRO A 17 -3.18 -31.31 -0.51
C PRO A 17 -2.52 -30.00 -1.01
N GLY A 18 -1.35 -29.68 -0.46
CA GLY A 18 -0.60 -28.48 -0.84
C GLY A 18 -1.20 -27.15 -0.38
N GLN A 19 -2.02 -27.15 0.68
CA GLN A 19 -2.43 -25.93 1.38
C GLN A 19 -1.22 -25.06 1.76
N PHE A 20 -1.40 -23.74 1.74
CA PHE A 20 -0.35 -22.72 1.93
C PHE A 20 0.74 -22.66 0.84
N ALA A 21 0.69 -23.50 -0.20
CA ALA A 21 1.49 -23.32 -1.39
C ALA A 21 0.75 -22.43 -2.42
N VAL A 22 1.50 -21.88 -3.37
CA VAL A 22 0.90 -21.23 -4.55
C VAL A 22 0.18 -22.29 -5.36
N GLY A 23 -1.14 -22.14 -5.50
CA GLY A 23 -2.00 -23.07 -6.23
C GLY A 23 -2.20 -22.68 -7.68
N ASP A 24 -2.25 -21.38 -7.96
CA ASP A 24 -2.53 -20.83 -9.28
C ASP A 24 -1.90 -19.43 -9.44
N HIS A 25 -1.84 -18.95 -10.68
CA HIS A 25 -1.44 -17.59 -11.02
C HIS A 25 -2.49 -16.96 -11.94
N GLU A 26 -2.82 -15.69 -11.69
CA GLU A 26 -3.62 -14.88 -12.61
C GLU A 26 -2.88 -13.59 -12.97
N SER A 27 -3.44 -12.87 -13.94
CA SER A 27 -2.92 -11.57 -14.38
C SER A 27 -4.05 -10.56 -14.42
N VAL A 28 -3.82 -9.41 -13.79
CA VAL A 28 -4.75 -8.27 -13.75
C VAL A 28 -4.08 -7.04 -14.36
N ASN A 29 -4.83 -6.13 -14.94
CA ASN A 29 -4.25 -4.91 -15.52
C ASN A 29 -4.10 -3.80 -14.48
N SER A 30 -4.94 -3.82 -13.44
CA SER A 30 -4.99 -2.84 -12.37
C SER A 30 -5.51 -3.47 -11.08
N LEU A 31 -5.37 -2.76 -9.95
CA LEU A 31 -6.01 -3.18 -8.70
C LEU A 31 -7.55 -3.08 -8.76
N ASN A 32 -8.11 -2.39 -9.77
CA ASN A 32 -9.56 -2.39 -10.00
C ASN A 32 -10.09 -3.73 -10.54
N ASP A 33 -9.22 -4.55 -11.13
CA ASP A 33 -9.60 -5.84 -11.72
C ASP A 33 -9.43 -7.03 -10.76
N LEU A 34 -9.12 -6.77 -9.48
CA LEU A 34 -9.02 -7.82 -8.46
C LEU A 34 -10.37 -8.49 -8.21
N ASP A 35 -10.34 -9.77 -7.87
CA ASP A 35 -11.49 -10.48 -7.29
C ASP A 35 -12.10 -9.64 -6.15
N PRO A 36 -13.43 -9.43 -6.10
CA PRO A 36 -14.11 -8.62 -5.09
C PRO A 36 -13.66 -8.88 -3.66
N LYS A 37 -13.34 -10.13 -3.33
CA LYS A 37 -12.90 -10.50 -1.98
C LYS A 37 -11.54 -9.93 -1.60
N TYR A 38 -10.64 -9.73 -2.55
CA TYR A 38 -9.35 -9.06 -2.30
C TYR A 38 -9.45 -7.56 -2.55
N LYS A 39 -10.34 -7.14 -3.46
CA LYS A 39 -10.63 -5.72 -3.70
C LYS A 39 -11.10 -5.00 -2.43
N MET A 40 -11.91 -5.64 -1.60
CA MET A 40 -12.33 -5.07 -0.32
C MET A 40 -11.16 -4.78 0.63
N LEU A 41 -10.03 -5.49 0.54
CA LEU A 41 -8.86 -5.23 1.38
C LEU A 41 -8.22 -3.88 1.05
N VAL A 42 -8.25 -3.46 -0.22
CA VAL A 42 -7.69 -2.17 -0.65
C VAL A 42 -8.70 -1.03 -0.61
N ASP A 43 -10.00 -1.33 -0.67
CA ASP A 43 -11.06 -0.31 -0.65
C ASP A 43 -11.46 0.11 0.75
N LYS A 44 -11.55 -0.84 1.68
CA LYS A 44 -11.87 -0.54 3.08
C LYS A 44 -10.70 0.21 3.75
N PRO A 45 -10.96 0.96 4.84
CA PRO A 45 -9.92 1.66 5.59
C PRO A 45 -9.10 0.71 6.49
N PHE A 46 -8.64 -0.41 5.94
CA PHE A 46 -7.74 -1.32 6.63
C PHE A 46 -6.32 -0.77 6.58
N ALA A 47 -5.65 -0.75 7.74
CA ALA A 47 -4.25 -0.37 7.79
C ALA A 47 -3.41 -1.43 7.07
N CYS A 48 -2.42 -0.99 6.31
CA CYS A 48 -1.40 -1.86 5.76
C CYS A 48 -0.17 -1.87 6.68
N THR A 49 0.55 -2.98 6.71
CA THR A 49 1.92 -3.02 7.22
C THR A 49 2.86 -2.79 6.06
N MET A 50 3.59 -1.67 6.08
CA MET A 50 4.56 -1.30 5.06
C MET A 50 5.97 -1.60 5.57
N ALA A 51 6.74 -2.36 4.80
CA ALA A 51 8.15 -2.66 5.02
C ALA A 51 9.03 -1.85 4.06
N VAL A 52 10.04 -1.19 4.61
CA VAL A 52 11.12 -0.52 3.85
C VAL A 52 12.47 -0.96 4.40
N MET A 53 13.52 -0.98 3.58
CA MET A 53 14.84 -1.42 4.04
C MET A 53 15.56 -0.33 4.83
N GLY A 54 15.82 -0.59 6.12
CA GLY A 54 16.61 0.25 6.99
C GLY A 54 18.08 0.28 6.60
N SER A 55 18.82 1.25 7.14
CA SER A 55 20.27 1.38 6.91
C SER A 55 21.11 0.26 7.52
N ASP A 56 20.56 -0.47 8.50
CA ASP A 56 21.15 -1.64 9.14
C ASP A 56 20.90 -2.94 8.36
N GLY A 57 20.28 -2.86 7.18
CA GLY A 57 19.97 -4.01 6.33
C GLY A 57 18.74 -4.80 6.79
N ARG A 58 18.01 -4.34 7.81
CA ARG A 58 16.77 -4.98 8.26
C ARG A 58 15.53 -4.28 7.68
N PRO A 59 14.45 -5.01 7.41
CA PRO A 59 13.18 -4.39 7.05
C PRO A 59 12.59 -3.67 8.28
N ASN A 60 12.28 -2.38 8.11
CA ASN A 60 11.54 -1.60 9.08
C ASN A 60 10.05 -1.62 8.72
N LEU A 61 9.23 -2.19 9.61
CA LEU A 61 7.79 -2.36 9.43
C LEU A 61 7.03 -1.23 10.14
N THR A 62 6.08 -0.60 9.45
CA THR A 62 5.19 0.40 10.06
C THR A 62 3.76 0.25 9.57
N PRO A 63 2.74 0.37 10.45
CA PRO A 63 1.36 0.56 10.03
C PRO A 63 1.21 1.86 9.23
N MET A 64 0.49 1.80 8.12
CA MET A 64 0.26 2.91 7.20
C MET A 64 -1.16 2.83 6.63
N TRP A 65 -1.68 3.96 6.16
CA TRP A 65 -2.84 3.98 5.26
C TRP A 65 -2.43 3.50 3.86
N PHE A 66 -3.40 2.97 3.11
CA PHE A 66 -3.20 2.46 1.75
C PHE A 66 -4.12 3.15 0.75
N ASP A 67 -3.55 3.56 -0.39
CA ASP A 67 -4.28 4.02 -1.55
C ASP A 67 -3.55 3.63 -2.84
N TYR A 68 -4.27 3.66 -3.95
CA TYR A 68 -3.78 3.26 -5.25
C TYR A 68 -4.49 4.05 -6.37
N ASP A 69 -3.91 4.02 -7.56
CA ASP A 69 -4.51 4.52 -8.79
C ASP A 69 -4.21 3.56 -9.94
N GLY A 70 -5.24 2.86 -10.42
CA GLY A 70 -5.11 1.84 -11.46
C GLY A 70 -4.08 0.76 -11.12
N ASP A 71 -2.95 0.75 -11.83
CA ASP A 71 -1.84 -0.21 -11.67
C ASP A 71 -0.70 0.31 -10.78
N LYS A 72 -0.92 1.43 -10.08
CA LYS A 72 0.06 2.09 -9.21
C LYS A 72 -0.37 2.10 -7.75
N VAL A 73 0.57 1.82 -6.86
CA VAL A 73 0.42 2.07 -5.42
C VAL A 73 0.95 3.46 -5.08
N LEU A 74 0.19 4.18 -4.25
CA LEU A 74 0.49 5.56 -3.86
C LEU A 74 0.92 5.61 -2.40
N VAL A 75 2.15 6.08 -2.15
CA VAL A 75 2.71 6.17 -0.80
C VAL A 75 3.01 7.64 -0.49
N ASN A 76 2.12 8.28 0.27
CA ASN A 76 2.29 9.65 0.71
C ASN A 76 2.94 9.70 2.09
N VAL A 77 4.10 10.34 2.21
CA VAL A 77 4.87 10.43 3.46
C VAL A 77 5.44 11.82 3.67
N ALA A 78 5.67 12.19 4.93
CA ALA A 78 6.36 13.42 5.27
C ALA A 78 7.85 13.33 4.86
N SER A 79 8.36 14.35 4.19
CA SER A 79 9.64 14.37 3.49
C SER A 79 10.84 14.24 4.45
N GLN A 80 10.69 14.72 5.69
CA GLN A 80 11.69 14.76 6.74
C GLN A 80 11.88 13.42 7.46
N ARG A 81 10.93 12.48 7.34
CA ARG A 81 10.96 11.21 8.08
C ARG A 81 12.08 10.29 7.59
N THR A 82 12.69 9.54 8.51
CA THR A 82 13.75 8.58 8.20
C THR A 82 13.35 7.55 7.15
N LYS A 83 12.11 7.06 7.18
CA LYS A 83 11.58 6.13 6.17
C LYS A 83 11.62 6.70 4.75
N THR A 84 11.42 8.01 4.58
CA THR A 84 11.50 8.68 3.28
C THR A 84 12.92 8.62 2.74
N LYS A 85 13.93 8.85 3.61
CA LYS A 85 15.35 8.69 3.24
C LYS A 85 15.68 7.24 2.85
N TRP A 86 15.13 6.27 3.57
CA TRP A 86 15.32 4.85 3.25
C TRP A 86 14.69 4.44 1.93
N ILE A 87 13.46 4.91 1.64
CA ILE A 87 12.80 4.66 0.34
C ILE A 87 13.62 5.25 -0.82
N ARG A 88 14.13 6.48 -0.69
CA ARG A 88 14.99 7.10 -1.71
C ARG A 88 16.28 6.30 -1.96
N LYS A 89 16.86 5.70 -0.90
CA LYS A 89 18.06 4.88 -1.01
C LYS A 89 17.77 3.50 -1.61
N THR A 90 16.67 2.88 -1.18
CA THR A 90 16.25 1.54 -1.61
C THR A 90 14.78 1.61 -2.00
N PRO A 91 14.46 1.88 -3.28
CA PRO A 91 13.11 2.19 -3.76
C PRO A 91 12.21 0.94 -3.88
N GLN A 92 12.41 -0.05 -3.01
CA GLN A 92 11.63 -1.30 -2.96
C GLN A 92 10.86 -1.34 -1.65
N ILE A 93 9.54 -1.51 -1.76
CA ILE A 93 8.61 -1.51 -0.64
C ILE A 93 7.82 -2.82 -0.69
N THR A 94 7.60 -3.43 0.47
CA THR A 94 6.66 -4.56 0.60
C THR A 94 5.49 -4.13 1.47
N ILE A 95 4.28 -4.44 1.04
CA ILE A 95 3.04 -4.09 1.73
C ILE A 95 2.28 -5.36 2.06
N LEU A 96 1.71 -5.44 3.26
CA LEU A 96 0.76 -6.47 3.67
C LEU A 96 -0.52 -5.77 4.13
N ILE A 97 -1.67 -6.19 3.59
CA ILE A 97 -2.98 -5.82 4.10
C ILE A 97 -3.65 -7.11 4.56
N MET A 98 -4.06 -7.14 5.82
CA MET A 98 -4.73 -8.27 6.45
C MET A 98 -6.14 -7.85 6.86
N ASN A 99 -7.12 -8.73 6.66
CA ASN A 99 -8.46 -8.52 7.17
C ASN A 99 -8.41 -8.50 8.72
N PRO A 100 -8.82 -7.39 9.38
CA PRO A 100 -8.79 -7.31 10.84
C PRO A 100 -9.74 -8.31 11.52
N GLU A 101 -10.75 -8.81 10.82
CA GLU A 101 -11.71 -9.79 11.34
C GLU A 101 -11.24 -11.24 11.12
N ASN A 102 -10.27 -11.45 10.21
CA ASN A 102 -9.82 -12.79 9.82
C ASN A 102 -8.35 -12.77 9.33
N MET A 103 -7.43 -13.21 10.19
CA MET A 103 -6.00 -13.24 9.85
C MET A 103 -5.64 -14.16 8.67
N TYR A 104 -6.55 -15.07 8.28
CA TYR A 104 -6.40 -15.94 7.11
C TYR A 104 -6.94 -15.33 5.84
N HIS A 105 -7.26 -14.03 5.82
CA HIS A 105 -7.59 -13.29 4.61
C HIS A 105 -6.64 -12.10 4.45
N TRP A 106 -5.72 -12.18 3.50
CA TRP A 106 -4.71 -11.14 3.31
C TRP A 106 -4.24 -11.04 1.87
N MET A 107 -3.64 -9.88 1.57
CA MET A 107 -2.95 -9.60 0.32
C MET A 107 -1.59 -8.97 0.62
N SER A 108 -0.54 -9.51 -0.01
CA SER A 108 0.81 -8.97 0.03
C SER A 108 1.21 -8.45 -1.35
N MET A 109 1.87 -7.30 -1.38
CA MET A 109 2.33 -6.65 -2.60
C MET A 109 3.80 -6.28 -2.49
N LYS A 110 4.55 -6.54 -3.56
CA LYS A 110 5.89 -5.98 -3.76
C LYS A 110 5.77 -4.86 -4.77
N VAL A 111 6.27 -3.68 -4.41
CA VAL A 111 6.18 -2.48 -5.24
C VAL A 111 7.54 -1.79 -5.31
N THR A 112 7.79 -1.15 -6.45
CA THR A 112 9.01 -0.38 -6.69
C THR A 112 8.64 1.04 -7.03
N VAL A 113 9.26 2.02 -6.34
CA VAL A 113 9.07 3.44 -6.62
C VAL A 113 9.59 3.76 -8.01
N GLU A 114 8.75 4.34 -8.86
CA GLU A 114 9.14 4.81 -10.20
C GLU A 114 9.22 6.34 -10.28
N ARG A 115 8.52 7.03 -9.37
CA ARG A 115 8.47 8.49 -9.35
C ARG A 115 8.23 9.00 -7.93
N GLU A 116 8.84 10.14 -7.62
CA GLU A 116 8.62 10.92 -6.41
C GLU A 116 8.13 12.31 -6.83
N ILE A 117 7.10 12.82 -6.16
CA ILE A 117 6.53 14.15 -6.40
C ILE A 117 6.54 14.90 -5.07
N SER A 118 7.15 16.09 -5.04
CA SER A 118 7.09 16.99 -3.88
C SER A 118 5.77 17.75 -3.87
N GLU A 119 5.20 18.01 -2.69
CA GLU A 119 4.05 18.93 -2.61
C GLU A 119 4.42 20.38 -2.97
N ASP A 120 5.70 20.72 -3.00
CA ASP A 120 6.21 22.00 -3.46
C ASP A 120 6.46 22.04 -4.99
N ASP A 121 6.19 20.93 -5.70
CA ASP A 121 6.30 20.92 -7.16
C ASP A 121 5.31 21.93 -7.78
N PRO A 122 5.76 22.84 -8.66
CA PRO A 122 4.91 23.92 -9.17
C PRO A 122 3.80 23.45 -10.12
N LYS A 123 3.87 22.22 -10.63
CA LYS A 123 2.88 21.65 -11.56
C LYS A 123 2.04 20.58 -10.91
N GLU A 124 2.66 19.75 -10.07
CA GLU A 124 2.05 18.51 -9.58
C GLU A 124 1.90 18.49 -8.05
N GLY A 125 2.42 19.50 -7.35
CA GLY A 125 2.41 19.56 -5.88
C GLY A 125 1.02 19.59 -5.27
N THR A 126 0.06 20.25 -5.93
CA THR A 126 -1.35 20.23 -5.51
C THR A 126 -1.91 18.82 -5.44
N ALA A 127 -1.58 17.95 -6.40
CA ALA A 127 -2.06 16.57 -6.42
C ALA A 127 -1.53 15.74 -5.22
N VAL A 128 -0.33 16.07 -4.69
CA VAL A 128 0.23 15.45 -3.48
C VAL A 128 -0.65 15.77 -2.25
N THR A 129 -1.08 17.02 -2.14
CA THR A 129 -1.95 17.47 -1.04
C THR A 129 -3.38 16.94 -1.19
N GLU A 130 -3.93 16.96 -2.40
CA GLU A 130 -5.26 16.40 -2.70
C GLU A 130 -5.33 14.91 -2.40
N HIS A 131 -4.30 14.14 -2.80
CA HIS A 131 -4.19 12.73 -2.44
C HIS A 131 -4.13 12.53 -0.91
N LEU A 132 -3.37 13.36 -0.19
CA LEU A 132 -3.31 13.28 1.27
C LEU A 132 -4.67 13.54 1.93
N ASN A 133 -5.43 14.51 1.40
CA ASN A 133 -6.79 14.79 1.86
C ASN A 133 -7.76 13.65 1.50
N LYS A 134 -7.62 13.02 0.32
CA LYS A 134 -8.41 11.85 -0.09
C LYS A 134 -8.21 10.68 0.87
N ILE A 135 -6.96 10.31 1.15
CA ILE A 135 -6.66 9.18 2.04
C ILE A 135 -7.01 9.51 3.50
N TRP A 136 -6.93 10.77 3.93
CA TRP A 136 -7.45 11.22 5.23
C TRP A 136 -8.93 10.89 5.39
N ARG A 137 -9.78 11.33 4.44
CA ARG A 137 -11.23 11.06 4.46
C ARG A 137 -11.56 9.58 4.47
N LYS A 138 -10.77 8.77 3.75
CA LYS A 138 -10.94 7.31 3.73
C LYS A 138 -10.77 6.71 5.13
N TYR A 139 -9.76 7.14 5.87
CA TYR A 139 -9.37 6.49 7.13
C TYR A 139 -9.92 7.18 8.39
N ILE A 140 -10.29 8.45 8.32
CA ILE A 140 -10.74 9.26 9.46
C ILE A 140 -12.10 9.88 9.12
N VAL A 141 -13.17 9.13 9.40
CA VAL A 141 -14.56 9.48 9.01
C VAL A 141 -15.00 10.84 9.56
N ASP A 142 -14.71 11.13 10.82
CA ASP A 142 -15.10 12.38 11.49
C ASP A 142 -13.97 13.44 11.51
N GLY A 143 -12.98 13.29 10.61
CA GLY A 143 -11.77 14.12 10.58
C GLY A 143 -11.88 15.40 9.74
N GLY A 144 -13.01 15.63 9.07
CA GLY A 144 -13.15 16.70 8.08
C GLY A 144 -12.45 16.40 6.74
N ASP A 145 -12.42 17.39 5.85
CA ASP A 145 -11.98 17.19 4.46
C ASP A 145 -10.47 17.32 4.24
N THR A 146 -9.75 17.88 5.21
CA THR A 146 -8.32 18.19 5.10
C THR A 146 -7.50 17.43 6.13
N TYR A 147 -6.29 17.00 5.73
CA TYR A 147 -5.39 16.27 6.62
C TYR A 147 -4.98 17.11 7.83
N GLY A 148 -5.46 16.70 9.01
CA GLY A 148 -5.31 17.44 10.27
C GLY A 148 -4.12 17.05 11.14
N LEU A 149 -3.24 16.15 10.69
CA LEU A 149 -2.12 15.62 11.49
C LEU A 149 -0.75 16.12 11.02
N ARG A 150 -0.67 17.34 10.47
CA ARG A 150 0.62 18.00 10.25
C ARG A 150 1.19 18.43 11.59
N ASP A 151 2.48 18.20 11.81
CA ASP A 151 3.17 18.67 13.00
C ASP A 151 3.28 20.21 12.94
N PRO A 152 2.68 20.96 13.90
CA PRO A 152 2.72 22.42 13.89
C PRO A 152 4.07 23.01 14.28
N SER A 153 5.00 22.20 14.81
CA SER A 153 6.33 22.67 15.26
C SER A 153 7.37 22.74 14.14
N ILE A 154 7.03 22.20 12.96
CA ILE A 154 7.90 22.17 11.79
C ILE A 154 7.10 22.55 10.54
N ASP A 155 7.79 23.04 9.51
CA ASP A 155 7.22 23.13 8.18
C ASP A 155 7.18 21.72 7.56
N GLU A 156 6.24 20.87 8.02
CA GLU A 156 6.09 19.51 7.50
C GLU A 156 5.77 19.59 6.00
N ARG A 157 6.67 19.04 5.18
CA ARG A 157 6.46 18.84 3.75
C ARG A 157 6.10 17.41 3.39
N ARG A 158 5.30 17.19 2.36
CA ARG A 158 4.89 15.86 1.87
C ARG A 158 5.54 15.51 0.55
N VAL A 159 5.77 14.22 0.36
CA VAL A 159 6.11 13.63 -0.93
C VAL A 159 5.16 12.48 -1.24
N LEU A 160 4.81 12.33 -2.52
CA LEU A 160 4.05 11.20 -3.03
C LEU A 160 4.99 10.31 -3.85
N PHE A 161 5.19 9.09 -3.39
CA PHE A 161 5.84 8.05 -4.19
C PHE A 161 4.78 7.31 -5.01
N VAL A 162 4.96 7.31 -6.33
CA VAL A 162 4.17 6.51 -7.27
C VAL A 162 4.96 5.23 -7.55
N CYS A 163 4.37 4.10 -7.18
CA CYS A 163 5.04 2.81 -7.20
C CYS A 163 4.38 1.89 -8.23
N LYS A 164 5.17 1.25 -9.11
CA LYS A 164 4.66 0.10 -9.86
C LYS A 164 4.44 -1.07 -8.93
N ILE A 165 3.45 -1.89 -9.27
CA ILE A 165 3.26 -3.18 -8.63
C ILE A 165 4.10 -4.21 -9.37
N ASP A 166 5.07 -4.80 -8.66
CA ASP A 166 5.91 -5.84 -9.23
C ASP A 166 5.20 -7.20 -9.19
N LYS A 167 4.58 -7.52 -8.04
CA LYS A 167 3.95 -8.82 -7.76
C LYS A 167 2.89 -8.69 -6.67
N ILE A 168 1.83 -9.49 -6.76
CA ILE A 168 0.82 -9.65 -5.71
C ILE A 168 0.79 -11.12 -5.27
N ALA A 169 0.54 -11.35 -3.99
CA ALA A 169 0.20 -12.64 -3.42
C ALA A 169 -1.08 -12.51 -2.60
N THR A 170 -2.01 -13.46 -2.76
CA THR A 170 -3.29 -13.47 -2.06
C THR A 170 -3.53 -14.79 -1.35
N PHE A 171 -4.26 -14.73 -0.24
CA PHE A 171 -4.61 -15.91 0.54
C PHE A 171 -5.97 -15.68 1.22
N GLY A 172 -6.84 -16.68 1.16
CA GLY A 172 -8.04 -16.74 1.99
C GLY A 172 -9.34 -16.25 1.37
N GLN A 173 -10.33 -16.18 2.25
CA GLN A 173 -11.67 -15.66 2.00
C GLN A 173 -12.05 -14.75 3.18
N PRO A 174 -12.86 -13.70 2.97
CA PRO A 174 -13.30 -12.76 4.00
C PRO A 174 -13.71 -13.42 5.31
#